data_AF-A0A7S0TBQ9-F1
#
_entry.id   AF-A0A7S0TBQ9-F1
#
_cell.length_a   1.000
_cell.length_b   1.000
_cell.length_c   1.000
_cell.angle_alpha   90.00
_cell.angle_beta   90.00
_cell.angle_gamma   90.00
#
_symmetry.space_group_name_H-M   'P 1'
#
loop_
_entity.id
_entity.type
_entity.pdbx_description
1 polymer ?
#
loop_
_entity_poly.entity_id
_entity_poly.type
_entity_poly.pdbx_seq_one_letter_code
_entity_poly.pdbx_strand_id
1 'polypeptide(L)'
;SKRAKIDSKPCKKKGDSTSSSSSSSIDAKKQELLDKYHTVFPWTFFKFWQWIQSITDDDENPCNALRDTLRLRLVGPFEYLNGDLSQLSDEQILIHHRYYFDLPEFQTIAIQVDDHHDDDHDNAAHVHYGYWRDDPKQNPVGIVKANGDDTVTDKVVQMVHPIASNMFMFVLDLLQ
;
A
#
# COMPACT_ATOMS: atom_id res chain seq x y z
N SER A 1 -62.83 28.49 -25.17
CA SER A 1 -62.16 27.38 -24.46
C SER A 1 -61.01 27.96 -23.64
N LYS A 2 -61.06 27.83 -22.30
CA LYS A 2 -60.03 28.32 -21.36
C LYS A 2 -59.03 27.18 -21.06
N ARG A 3 -57.73 27.43 -21.20
CA ARG A 3 -56.62 26.80 -20.44
C ARG A 3 -55.30 27.50 -20.83
N ALA A 4 -54.80 28.43 -20.02
CA ALA A 4 -53.94 28.28 -18.84
C ALA A 4 -52.44 28.45 -19.20
N LYS A 5 -51.90 29.64 -18.90
CA LYS A 5 -50.46 29.94 -18.87
C LYS A 5 -49.80 29.10 -17.76
N ILE A 6 -48.68 28.47 -18.07
CA ILE A 6 -47.82 27.79 -17.10
C ILE A 6 -46.71 28.77 -16.74
N ASP A 7 -46.76 29.30 -15.51
CA ASP A 7 -45.69 30.08 -14.90
C ASP A 7 -44.55 29.13 -14.46
N SER A 8 -43.39 29.26 -15.09
CA SER A 8 -42.16 28.58 -14.64
C SER A 8 -41.51 29.38 -13.51
N LYS A 9 -41.71 28.94 -12.26
CA LYS A 9 -40.90 29.39 -11.12
C LYS A 9 -39.49 28.78 -11.21
N PRO A 10 -38.41 29.55 -10.94
CA PRO A 10 -37.06 29.01 -10.92
C PRO A 10 -36.83 28.17 -9.66
N CYS A 11 -36.41 26.93 -9.85
CA CYS A 11 -36.04 26.03 -8.77
C CYS A 11 -34.62 26.38 -8.29
N LYS A 12 -34.49 26.93 -7.08
CA LYS A 12 -33.21 27.00 -6.37
C LYS A 12 -32.77 25.58 -6.03
N LYS A 13 -31.73 25.08 -6.68
CA LYS A 13 -30.99 23.90 -6.18
C LYS A 13 -29.78 24.37 -5.39
N LYS A 14 -29.79 23.95 -4.13
CA LYS A 14 -28.74 24.12 -3.11
C LYS A 14 -27.43 23.52 -3.61
N GLY A 15 -26.33 24.16 -3.24
CA GLY A 15 -24.98 23.74 -3.57
C GLY A 15 -24.67 22.33 -3.08
N ASP A 16 -23.98 21.59 -3.94
CA ASP A 16 -23.35 20.33 -3.62
C ASP A 16 -21.88 20.66 -3.29
N SER A 17 -21.57 20.70 -2.00
CA SER A 17 -20.23 20.97 -1.47
C SER A 17 -19.78 19.77 -0.65
N THR A 18 -19.46 18.66 -1.32
CA THR A 18 -18.97 17.45 -0.65
C THR A 18 -17.87 16.69 -1.41
N SER A 19 -17.15 17.35 -2.33
CA SER A 19 -16.04 16.71 -3.09
C SER A 19 -14.65 17.30 -2.86
N SER A 20 -14.50 18.36 -2.06
CA SER A 20 -13.23 19.11 -1.97
C SER A 20 -12.35 18.79 -0.75
N SER A 21 -12.84 18.09 0.28
CA SER A 21 -12.05 17.83 1.51
C SER A 21 -11.27 16.52 1.49
N SER A 22 -11.72 15.52 0.72
CA SER A 22 -11.05 14.22 0.62
C SER A 22 -9.83 14.25 -0.31
N SER A 23 -9.87 15.08 -1.36
CA SER A 23 -8.75 15.27 -2.29
C SER A 23 -7.56 15.94 -1.61
N SER A 24 -7.80 16.98 -0.80
CA SER A 24 -6.74 17.69 -0.08
C SER A 24 -6.01 16.82 0.94
N SER A 25 -6.72 15.88 1.57
CA SER A 25 -6.11 14.95 2.52
C SER A 25 -5.20 13.92 1.83
N ILE A 26 -5.61 13.42 0.66
CA ILE A 26 -4.79 12.47 -0.12
C ILE A 26 -3.54 13.14 -0.65
N ASP A 27 -3.65 14.37 -1.15
CA ASP A 27 -2.48 15.08 -1.71
C ASP A 27 -1.45 15.42 -0.63
N ALA A 28 -1.88 15.70 0.60
CA ALA A 28 -0.98 15.83 1.75
C ALA A 28 -0.23 14.52 2.04
N LYS A 29 -0.93 13.38 2.10
CA LYS A 29 -0.31 12.05 2.31
C LYS A 29 0.64 11.65 1.18
N LYS A 30 0.33 12.01 -0.06
CA LYS A 30 1.24 11.82 -1.20
C LYS A 30 2.55 12.57 -1.00
N GLN A 31 2.47 13.84 -0.61
CA GLN A 31 3.64 14.66 -0.38
C GLN A 31 4.47 14.11 0.79
N GLU A 32 3.80 13.73 1.88
CA GLU A 32 4.46 13.14 3.05
C GLU A 32 5.23 11.86 2.70
N LEU A 33 4.61 10.92 1.96
CA LEU A 33 5.30 9.71 1.51
C LEU A 33 6.44 10.01 0.53
N LEU A 34 6.29 11.00 -0.34
CA LEU A 34 7.35 11.43 -1.24
C LEU A 34 8.55 11.99 -0.46
N ASP A 35 8.29 12.78 0.58
CA ASP A 35 9.34 13.36 1.42
C ASP A 35 10.07 12.28 2.22
N LYS A 36 9.35 11.26 2.71
CA LYS A 36 9.92 10.17 3.52
C LYS A 36 10.63 9.08 2.72
N TYR A 37 10.03 8.63 1.63
CA TYR A 37 10.54 7.49 0.85
C TYR A 37 11.27 7.92 -0.43
N HIS A 38 11.30 9.22 -0.74
CA HIS A 38 11.92 9.78 -1.95
C HIS A 38 11.44 9.13 -3.26
N THR A 39 10.25 8.53 -3.23
CA THR A 39 9.64 7.81 -4.35
C THR A 39 8.18 8.21 -4.50
N VAL A 40 7.67 8.15 -5.73
CA VAL A 40 6.25 8.37 -5.98
C VAL A 40 5.45 7.10 -5.73
N PHE A 41 4.23 7.28 -5.22
CA PHE A 41 3.26 6.21 -4.99
C PHE A 41 2.10 6.33 -5.99
N PRO A 42 1.67 5.21 -6.60
CA PRO A 42 0.58 5.24 -7.58
C PRO A 42 -0.74 5.58 -6.88
N TRP A 43 -1.69 6.22 -7.57
CA TRP A 43 -2.99 6.55 -6.97
C TRP A 43 -3.74 5.31 -6.46
N THR A 44 -3.51 4.15 -7.08
CA THR A 44 -4.06 2.85 -6.66
C THR A 44 -3.56 2.42 -5.29
N PHE A 45 -2.36 2.82 -4.86
CA PHE A 45 -1.85 2.55 -3.51
C PHE A 45 -2.74 3.20 -2.45
N PHE A 46 -3.09 4.47 -2.62
CA PHE A 46 -3.96 5.18 -1.67
C PHE A 46 -5.39 4.63 -1.68
N LYS A 47 -5.91 4.23 -2.85
CA LYS A 47 -7.21 3.56 -2.94
C LYS A 47 -7.21 2.19 -2.28
N PHE A 48 -6.11 1.46 -2.42
CA PHE A 48 -5.93 0.19 -1.73
C PHE A 48 -5.90 0.40 -0.22
N TRP A 49 -5.15 1.38 0.28
CA TRP A 49 -5.13 1.68 1.71
C TRP A 49 -6.52 2.07 2.25
N GLN A 50 -7.26 2.92 1.53
CA GLN A 50 -8.65 3.26 1.88
C GLN A 50 -9.54 2.02 1.93
N TRP A 51 -9.35 1.08 1.02
CA TRP A 51 -10.09 -0.17 1.00
C TRP A 51 -9.73 -1.07 2.19
N ILE A 52 -8.45 -1.24 2.47
CA ILE A 52 -7.95 -1.95 3.66
C ILE A 52 -8.59 -1.39 4.93
N GLN A 53 -8.50 -0.07 5.13
CA GLN A 53 -9.13 0.59 6.27
C GLN A 53 -10.66 0.41 6.33
N SER A 54 -11.34 0.20 5.20
CA SER A 54 -12.79 -0.01 5.17
C SER A 54 -13.24 -1.44 5.48
N ILE A 55 -12.31 -2.40 5.43
CA ILE A 55 -12.56 -3.81 5.74
C ILE A 55 -11.96 -4.24 7.09
N THR A 56 -11.27 -3.33 7.77
CA THR A 56 -10.71 -3.54 9.11
C THR A 56 -11.67 -2.99 10.15
N ASP A 57 -11.87 -3.75 11.24
CA ASP A 57 -12.65 -3.28 12.38
C ASP A 57 -11.92 -2.14 13.13
N ASP A 58 -12.67 -1.26 13.78
CA ASP A 58 -12.13 -0.02 14.38
C ASP A 58 -11.06 -0.25 15.47
N ASP A 59 -11.04 -1.43 16.10
CA ASP A 59 -10.11 -1.85 17.15
C ASP A 59 -8.95 -2.73 16.64
N GLU A 60 -8.90 -3.02 15.34
CA GLU A 60 -7.86 -3.84 14.72
C GLU A 60 -6.80 -3.01 13.97
N ASN A 61 -5.60 -3.58 13.82
CA ASN A 61 -4.55 -2.95 13.02
C ASN A 61 -4.81 -3.22 11.52
N PRO A 62 -5.03 -2.19 10.67
CA PRO A 62 -5.28 -2.39 9.24
C PRO A 62 -4.12 -3.04 8.48
N CYS A 63 -2.89 -2.96 8.99
CA CYS A 63 -1.75 -3.69 8.43
C CYS A 63 -1.93 -5.23 8.49
N ASN A 64 -2.77 -5.72 9.41
CA ASN A 64 -3.08 -7.14 9.59
C ASN A 64 -4.40 -7.57 8.91
N ALA A 65 -5.08 -6.68 8.18
CA ALA A 65 -6.39 -6.97 7.59
C ALA A 65 -6.43 -8.18 6.63
N LEU A 66 -5.28 -8.55 6.07
CA LEU A 66 -5.13 -9.68 5.14
C LEU A 66 -4.49 -10.91 5.80
N ARG A 67 -4.18 -10.86 7.11
CA ARG A 67 -3.42 -11.91 7.80
C ARG A 67 -4.15 -13.24 7.78
N ASP A 68 -5.42 -13.25 8.16
CA ASP A 68 -6.16 -14.51 8.32
C ASP A 68 -6.60 -15.12 6.99
N THR A 69 -6.87 -14.28 5.98
CA THR A 69 -7.35 -14.74 4.67
C THR A 69 -6.21 -15.11 3.73
N LEU A 70 -5.14 -14.32 3.70
CA LEU A 70 -4.07 -14.44 2.70
C LEU A 70 -2.71 -14.77 3.31
N ARG A 71 -2.63 -14.87 4.64
CA ARG A 71 -1.35 -15.01 5.34
C ARG A 71 -0.40 -13.88 4.93
N LEU A 72 -0.92 -12.66 4.86
CA LEU A 72 -0.18 -11.46 4.49
C LEU A 72 -0.30 -10.37 5.55
N ARG A 73 0.82 -9.73 5.85
CA ARG A 73 0.86 -8.46 6.59
C ARG A 73 1.35 -7.35 5.66
N LEU A 74 0.66 -6.22 5.67
CA LEU A 74 1.10 -5.00 4.97
C LEU A 74 2.15 -4.31 5.83
N VAL A 75 3.23 -3.84 5.20
CA VAL A 75 4.40 -3.30 5.91
C VAL A 75 4.95 -2.03 5.25
N GLY A 76 5.98 -1.45 5.86
CA GLY A 76 6.75 -0.37 5.25
C GLY A 76 5.90 0.90 5.06
N PRO A 77 5.58 1.32 3.82
CA PRO A 77 4.72 2.47 3.58
C PRO A 77 3.33 2.39 4.25
N PHE A 78 2.79 1.19 4.46
CA PHE A 78 1.51 1.02 5.15
C PHE A 78 1.64 1.20 6.67
N GLU A 79 2.67 0.62 7.28
CA GLU A 79 3.00 0.84 8.69
C GLU A 79 3.29 2.33 8.97
N TYR A 80 3.97 2.99 8.03
CA TYR A 80 4.16 4.44 8.10
C TYR A 80 2.81 5.18 8.14
N LEU A 81 1.90 4.87 7.21
CA LEU A 81 0.56 5.48 7.16
C LEU A 81 -0.31 5.14 8.37
N ASN A 82 -0.05 4.01 9.04
CA ASN A 82 -0.70 3.59 10.27
C ASN A 82 -0.13 4.29 11.51
N GLY A 83 1.05 4.92 11.40
CA GLY A 83 1.75 5.59 12.49
C GLY A 83 2.71 4.70 13.29
N ASP A 84 2.87 3.44 12.88
CA ASP A 84 3.69 2.43 13.56
C ASP A 84 5.18 2.79 13.54
N LEU A 85 5.62 3.60 12.57
CA LEU A 85 7.02 3.99 12.38
C LEU A 85 7.37 5.36 12.96
N SER A 86 6.52 5.93 13.81
CA SER A 86 6.68 7.30 14.35
C SER A 86 7.97 7.55 15.14
N GLN A 87 8.62 6.49 15.63
CA GLN A 87 9.86 6.57 16.41
C GLN A 87 11.13 6.37 15.56
N LEU A 88 10.99 6.02 14.28
CA LEU A 88 12.12 5.77 13.39
C LEU A 88 12.62 7.08 12.75
N SER A 89 13.93 7.19 12.56
CA SER A 89 14.52 8.25 11.73
C SER A 89 14.20 8.04 10.25
N ASP A 90 14.40 9.07 9.44
CA ASP A 90 14.19 8.99 7.99
C ASP A 90 15.08 7.91 7.35
N GLU A 91 16.33 7.80 7.78
CA GLU A 91 17.24 6.75 7.31
C GLU A 91 16.80 5.36 7.74
N GLN A 92 16.25 5.22 8.95
CA GLN A 92 15.72 3.95 9.45
C GLN A 92 14.48 3.52 8.68
N ILE A 93 13.59 4.46 8.30
CA ILE A 93 12.41 4.18 7.48
C ILE A 93 12.82 3.63 6.10
N LEU A 94 13.89 4.17 5.49
CA LEU A 94 14.35 3.72 4.16
C LEU A 94 14.89 2.28 4.14
N ILE A 95 15.36 1.76 5.28
CA ILE A 95 15.86 0.38 5.41
C ILE A 95 14.90 -0.55 6.16
N HIS A 96 13.76 -0.03 6.62
CA HIS A 96 12.74 -0.81 7.31
C HIS A 96 12.13 -1.84 6.36
N HIS A 97 12.08 -3.11 6.78
CA HIS A 97 11.73 -4.27 5.94
C HIS A 97 12.56 -4.44 4.66
N ARG A 98 13.79 -3.92 4.63
CA ARG A 98 14.73 -4.21 3.55
C ARG A 98 15.49 -5.50 3.86
N TYR A 99 15.33 -6.50 3.01
CA TYR A 99 16.01 -7.79 3.12
C TYR A 99 17.38 -7.77 2.47
N TYR A 100 18.20 -8.76 2.78
CA TYR A 100 19.63 -8.81 2.41
C TYR A 100 19.89 -8.60 0.90
N PHE A 101 19.04 -9.17 0.05
CA PHE A 101 19.18 -9.11 -1.41
C PHE A 101 18.30 -8.04 -2.08
N ASP A 102 17.63 -7.19 -1.31
CA ASP A 102 16.76 -6.15 -1.86
C ASP A 102 17.62 -5.03 -2.47
N LEU A 103 17.53 -4.94 -3.80
CA LEU A 103 18.10 -3.83 -4.54
C LEU A 103 17.37 -2.51 -4.22
N PRO A 104 18.00 -1.34 -4.41
CA PRO A 104 17.36 -0.04 -4.19
C PRO A 104 16.03 0.15 -4.95
N GLU A 105 15.84 -0.54 -6.07
CA GLU A 105 14.62 -0.54 -6.87
C GLU A 105 13.45 -1.28 -6.21
N PHE A 106 13.73 -2.17 -5.25
CA PHE A 106 12.76 -2.96 -4.51
C PHE A 106 12.37 -2.25 -3.21
N GLN A 107 11.08 -1.94 -3.06
CA GLN A 107 10.51 -1.42 -1.81
C GLN A 107 9.45 -2.37 -1.28
N THR A 108 9.73 -3.05 -0.17
CA THR A 108 8.81 -3.97 0.50
C THR A 108 7.52 -3.26 0.92
N ILE A 109 6.39 -3.89 0.61
CA ILE A 109 5.04 -3.39 0.93
C ILE A 109 4.16 -4.45 1.60
N ALA A 110 4.50 -5.74 1.47
CA ALA A 110 3.83 -6.82 2.15
C ALA A 110 4.81 -7.97 2.43
N ILE A 111 4.59 -8.68 3.53
CA ILE A 111 5.32 -9.89 3.88
C ILE A 111 4.34 -11.04 4.03
N GLN A 112 4.77 -12.24 3.66
CA GLN A 112 4.05 -13.44 4.05
C GLN A 112 4.16 -13.59 5.57
N VAL A 113 3.12 -14.12 6.21
CA VAL A 113 3.16 -14.56 7.60
C VAL A 113 2.90 -16.06 7.63
N ASP A 114 3.41 -16.76 8.62
CA ASP A 114 3.04 -18.14 8.86
C ASP A 114 2.29 -18.30 10.19
N ASP A 115 1.73 -19.48 10.39
CA ASP A 115 0.93 -19.85 11.58
C ASP A 115 1.78 -19.99 12.85
N HIS A 116 3.11 -19.89 12.77
CA HIS A 116 4.03 -20.22 13.85
C HIS A 116 4.91 -19.05 14.30
N HIS A 117 4.94 -17.93 13.56
CA HIS A 117 5.67 -16.73 13.94
C HIS A 117 4.73 -15.64 14.45
N ASP A 118 4.42 -15.72 15.74
CA ASP A 118 3.99 -14.57 16.52
C ASP A 118 5.23 -13.72 16.85
N ASP A 119 5.26 -12.50 16.30
CA ASP A 119 6.06 -11.34 16.69
C ASP A 119 7.59 -11.47 16.83
N ASP A 120 8.18 -12.63 16.54
CA ASP A 120 9.63 -12.81 16.63
C ASP A 120 10.33 -12.32 15.36
N HIS A 121 10.94 -11.15 15.48
CA HIS A 121 11.66 -10.42 14.43
C HIS A 121 12.80 -11.25 13.79
N ASP A 122 13.25 -12.32 14.46
CA ASP A 122 14.39 -13.16 14.06
C ASP A 122 14.05 -14.30 13.08
N ASN A 123 12.77 -14.57 12.80
CA ASN A 123 12.35 -15.61 11.84
C ASN A 123 11.18 -15.16 10.94
N ALA A 124 11.11 -13.88 10.59
CA ALA A 124 10.09 -13.35 9.68
C ALA A 124 10.08 -14.13 8.36
N ALA A 125 8.88 -14.47 7.86
CA ALA A 125 8.74 -15.25 6.64
C ALA A 125 9.61 -14.67 5.52
N HIS A 126 10.43 -15.52 4.91
CA HIS A 126 11.39 -15.06 3.93
C HIS A 126 10.72 -14.54 2.65
N VAL A 127 9.49 -14.96 2.36
CA VAL A 127 8.75 -14.44 1.20
C VAL A 127 8.16 -13.07 1.49
N HIS A 128 8.57 -12.10 0.68
CA HIS A 128 8.10 -10.73 0.75
C HIS A 128 7.83 -10.17 -0.64
N TYR A 129 7.01 -9.14 -0.68
CA TYR A 129 6.51 -8.52 -1.89
C TYR A 129 6.80 -7.03 -1.84
N GLY A 130 7.27 -6.51 -2.97
CA GLY A 130 7.70 -5.13 -3.07
C GLY A 130 7.32 -4.51 -4.40
N TYR A 131 7.18 -3.19 -4.37
CA TYR A 131 7.16 -2.41 -5.59
C TYR A 131 8.54 -2.42 -6.24
N TRP A 132 8.58 -2.68 -7.55
CA TRP A 132 9.78 -2.52 -8.37
C TRP A 132 9.76 -1.18 -9.09
N ARG A 133 10.84 -0.40 -8.98
CA ARG A 133 10.97 0.92 -9.60
C ARG A 133 12.25 1.02 -10.43
N ASP A 134 12.10 1.21 -11.73
CA ASP A 134 13.25 1.53 -12.59
C ASP A 134 13.74 2.99 -12.41
N ASP A 135 12.84 3.90 -12.00
CA ASP A 135 13.12 5.30 -11.70
C ASP A 135 12.33 5.72 -10.44
N PRO A 136 12.97 6.22 -9.38
CA PRO A 136 12.29 6.65 -8.16
C PRO A 136 11.26 7.77 -8.38
N LYS A 137 11.40 8.55 -9.47
CA LYS A 137 10.49 9.64 -9.84
C LYS A 137 9.27 9.15 -10.61
N GLN A 138 9.20 7.86 -10.95
CA GLN A 138 8.10 7.26 -11.68
C GLN A 138 7.36 6.24 -10.81
N ASN A 139 6.11 5.97 -11.20
CA ASN A 139 5.35 4.91 -10.53
C ASN A 139 6.08 3.57 -10.67
N PRO A 140 5.94 2.68 -9.68
CA PRO A 140 6.49 1.34 -9.81
C PRO A 140 5.90 0.62 -11.03
N VAL A 141 6.73 -0.15 -11.72
CA VAL A 141 6.33 -0.91 -12.91
C VAL A 141 5.45 -2.09 -12.55
N GLY A 142 5.53 -2.55 -11.30
CA GLY A 142 4.71 -3.61 -10.76
C GLY A 142 5.13 -4.00 -9.34
N ILE A 143 4.49 -5.05 -8.85
CA ILE A 143 4.78 -5.74 -7.61
C ILE A 143 5.50 -7.02 -7.98
N VAL A 144 6.62 -7.24 -7.32
CA VAL A 144 7.45 -8.44 -7.46
C VAL A 144 7.50 -9.20 -6.14
N LYS A 145 7.74 -10.50 -6.22
CA LYS A 145 8.01 -11.40 -5.10
C LYS A 145 9.51 -11.67 -5.00
N ALA A 146 10.03 -11.69 -3.78
CA ALA A 146 11.38 -12.06 -3.44
C ALA A 146 11.39 -13.03 -2.24
N ASN A 147 12.53 -13.69 -2.01
CA ASN A 147 12.74 -14.62 -0.90
C ASN A 147 13.98 -14.19 -0.11
N GLY A 148 13.81 -13.50 1.01
CA GLY A 148 14.87 -12.95 1.85
C GLY A 148 15.59 -13.96 2.74
N ASP A 149 15.60 -15.24 2.36
CA ASP A 149 16.36 -16.29 3.03
C ASP A 149 17.86 -16.09 2.72
N ASP A 150 18.63 -15.79 3.76
CA ASP A 150 20.08 -15.57 3.69
C ASP A 150 20.89 -16.88 3.64
N THR A 151 20.23 -18.04 3.73
CA THR A 151 20.88 -19.36 3.62
C THR A 151 21.25 -19.74 2.19
N VAL A 152 20.95 -18.89 1.20
CA VAL A 152 21.31 -19.09 -0.20
C VAL A 152 22.83 -18.90 -0.41
N THR A 153 23.54 -20.01 -0.25
CA THR A 153 24.98 -20.14 -0.47
C THR A 153 25.40 -19.88 -1.93
N ASP A 154 26.33 -18.94 -2.09
CA ASP A 154 27.34 -18.70 -3.15
C ASP A 154 27.01 -18.79 -4.66
N LYS A 155 25.83 -19.23 -5.15
CA LYS A 155 25.62 -19.41 -6.60
C LYS A 155 24.23 -19.14 -7.18
N VAL A 156 23.24 -18.74 -6.39
CA VAL A 156 21.90 -18.44 -6.92
C VAL A 156 21.69 -16.93 -6.88
N VAL A 157 21.62 -16.31 -8.07
CA VAL A 157 21.07 -14.97 -8.21
C VAL A 157 19.63 -15.04 -7.72
N GLN A 158 19.33 -14.33 -6.63
CA GLN A 158 17.96 -14.22 -6.17
C GLN A 158 17.12 -13.55 -7.26
N MET A 159 16.20 -14.30 -7.83
CA MET A 159 15.29 -13.77 -8.85
C MET A 159 14.11 -13.09 -8.16
N VAL A 160 13.85 -11.86 -8.58
CA VAL A 160 12.55 -11.22 -8.34
C VAL A 160 11.55 -11.75 -9.36
N HIS A 161 10.36 -12.12 -8.91
CA HIS A 161 9.31 -12.65 -9.78
C HIS A 161 8.18 -11.63 -9.92
N PRO A 162 7.87 -11.13 -11.13
CA PRO A 162 6.71 -10.26 -11.34
C PRO A 162 5.42 -10.97 -10.95
N ILE A 163 4.60 -10.30 -10.13
CA ILE A 163 3.31 -10.83 -9.65
C ILE A 163 2.15 -10.05 -10.27
N ALA A 164 2.14 -8.73 -10.09
CA ALA A 164 0.99 -7.92 -10.47
C ALA A 164 1.36 -6.48 -10.79
N SER A 165 0.53 -5.78 -11.57
CA SER A 165 0.76 -4.37 -11.90
C SER A 165 0.34 -3.39 -10.79
N ASN A 166 -0.50 -3.81 -9.85
CA ASN A 166 -0.98 -2.98 -8.73
C ASN A 166 -1.49 -3.84 -7.56
N MET A 167 -1.75 -3.21 -6.41
CA MET A 167 -2.15 -3.89 -5.17
C MET A 167 -3.45 -4.70 -5.26
N PHE A 168 -4.44 -4.23 -6.05
CA PHE A 168 -5.69 -4.98 -6.20
C PHE A 168 -5.48 -6.24 -7.04
N MET A 169 -4.73 -6.15 -8.14
CA MET A 169 -4.36 -7.31 -8.94
C MET A 169 -3.46 -8.27 -8.15
N PHE A 170 -2.60 -7.74 -7.27
CA PHE A 170 -1.77 -8.55 -6.36
C PHE A 170 -2.64 -9.37 -5.40
N VAL A 171 -3.62 -8.76 -4.74
CA VAL A 171 -4.55 -9.49 -3.87
C VAL A 171 -5.38 -10.52 -4.65
N LEU A 172 -5.83 -10.17 -5.87
CA LEU A 172 -6.58 -11.10 -6.73
C LEU A 172 -5.75 -12.27 -7.24
N ASP A 173 -4.44 -12.07 -7.48
CA ASP A 173 -3.52 -13.13 -7.88
C ASP A 173 -3.33 -14.15 -6.77
N LEU A 174 -3.22 -13.69 -5.52
CA LEU A 174 -3.04 -14.56 -4.36
C LEU A 174 -4.31 -15.30 -3.90
N LEU A 175 -5.48 -14.91 -4.39
CA LEU A 175 -6.76 -15.58 -4.11
C LEU A 175 -7.06 -16.75 -5.05
N GLN A 176 -6.28 -16.92 -6.13
CA GLN A 176 -6.48 -17.95 -7.17
C GLN A 176 -5.76 -19.25 -6.82
#